data_AF-A0A1M8A7L2-F1
#
_entry.id   AF-A0A1M8A7L2-F1
#
_cell.length_a   1.000
_cell.length_b   1.000
_cell.length_c   1.000
_cell.angle_alpha   90.00
_cell.angle_beta   90.00
_cell.angle_gamma   90.00
#
_symmetry.space_group_name_H-M   'P 1'
#
loop_
_entity.id
_entity.type
_entity.pdbx_description
1 polymer ?
#
loop_
_entity_poly.entity_id
_entity_poly.type
_entity_poly.pdbx_seq_one_letter_code
_entity_poly.pdbx_strand_id
1 'polypeptide(L)'
;MRTSAFLVRVPHAHYRTFGVQCVAMRDSMMLWCGAVPDDTGENEAPPPGDTDTDAHAAAEAGAEARAPTDMAGAATEPASERACAAPAGRLGRDWSVAMTLPAAGTRASTTGTCLYRVDGEAALPMAQRLAAATGLAQLYLSLDLPPALCVGGLVPLAPEDARALQALELGLKDVCARMQRYTHA
;
A
#
# COMPACT_ATOMS: atom_id res chain seq x y z
N MET A 1 4.33 14.47 -8.88
CA MET A 1 3.67 13.38 -8.12
C MET A 1 4.26 12.06 -8.58
N ARG A 2 4.70 11.19 -7.65
CA ARG A 2 5.26 9.87 -7.99
C ARG A 2 4.64 8.78 -7.14
N THR A 3 4.32 7.67 -7.79
CA THR A 3 3.66 6.52 -7.17
C THR A 3 4.56 5.29 -7.26
N SER A 4 4.64 4.50 -6.21
CA SER A 4 5.43 3.26 -6.19
C SER A 4 4.85 2.25 -5.20
N ALA A 5 4.95 0.97 -5.52
CA ALA A 5 4.55 -0.14 -4.67
C ALA A 5 5.78 -0.82 -4.05
N PHE A 6 5.63 -1.31 -2.83
CA PHE A 6 6.67 -2.00 -2.06
C PHE A 6 6.09 -3.22 -1.33
N LEU A 7 6.97 -4.15 -1.00
CA LEU A 7 6.66 -5.26 -0.09
C LEU A 7 7.49 -5.10 1.17
N VAL A 8 6.85 -5.18 2.33
CA VAL A 8 7.49 -5.20 3.65
C VAL A 8 7.29 -6.57 4.25
N ARG A 9 8.41 -7.23 4.61
CA ARG A 9 8.38 -8.53 5.28
C ARG A 9 8.53 -8.36 6.79
N VAL A 10 7.75 -9.10 7.57
CA VAL A 10 7.79 -9.05 9.04
C VAL A 10 7.93 -10.44 9.64
N PRO A 11 8.58 -10.58 10.81
CA PRO A 11 8.77 -11.86 11.47
C PRO A 11 7.50 -12.26 12.24
N HIS A 12 6.50 -12.77 11.51
CA HIS A 12 5.23 -13.25 12.07
C HIS A 12 4.85 -14.60 11.44
N ALA A 13 4.32 -15.54 12.23
CA ALA A 13 3.96 -16.87 11.73
C ALA A 13 2.93 -16.83 10.59
N HIS A 14 1.91 -15.97 10.72
CA HIS A 14 0.71 -15.93 9.86
C HIS A 14 0.61 -14.72 8.92
N TYR A 15 1.40 -13.67 9.15
CA TYR A 15 1.26 -12.38 8.44
C TYR A 15 2.63 -11.91 8.04
N ARG A 16 3.22 -12.56 7.03
CA ARG A 16 4.64 -12.41 6.71
C ARG A 16 4.93 -11.23 5.81
N THR A 17 3.95 -10.83 5.00
CA THR A 17 4.15 -9.85 3.93
C THR A 17 3.04 -8.81 3.93
N PHE A 18 3.44 -7.54 3.86
CA PHE A 18 2.56 -6.39 3.72
C PHE A 18 2.88 -5.67 2.42
N GLY A 19 1.83 -5.40 1.65
CA GLY A 19 1.89 -4.55 0.46
C GLY A 19 1.78 -3.11 0.89
N VAL A 20 2.66 -2.27 0.34
CA VAL A 20 2.67 -0.83 0.64
C VAL A 20 2.56 -0.07 -0.66
N GLN A 21 1.50 0.72 -0.79
CA GLN A 21 1.34 1.67 -1.88
C GLN A 21 1.72 3.06 -1.38
N CYS A 22 2.71 3.68 -2.01
CA CYS A 22 3.18 5.01 -1.64
C CYS A 22 2.97 6.00 -2.78
N VAL A 23 2.44 7.17 -2.44
CA VAL A 23 2.29 8.32 -3.31
C VAL A 23 3.04 9.51 -2.70
N ALA A 24 4.10 9.95 -3.37
CA ALA A 24 4.85 11.14 -3.00
C ALA A 24 4.35 12.35 -3.81
N MET A 25 4.06 13.42 -3.08
CA MET A 25 3.63 14.72 -3.57
C MET A 25 4.59 15.78 -3.04
N ARG A 26 4.45 17.03 -3.51
CA ARG A 26 5.26 18.13 -3.00
C ARG A 26 4.98 18.30 -1.51
N ASP A 27 6.05 18.21 -0.71
CA ASP A 27 6.06 18.33 0.75
C ASP A 27 5.17 17.33 1.52
N SER A 28 4.58 16.34 0.85
CA SER A 28 3.62 15.42 1.45
C SER A 28 3.71 14.01 0.89
N MET A 29 3.32 13.02 1.69
CA MET A 29 3.33 11.62 1.29
C MET A 29 2.09 10.89 1.79
N MET A 30 1.54 10.00 0.98
CA MET A 30 0.43 9.11 1.35
C MET A 30 0.89 7.66 1.23
N LEU A 31 0.72 6.90 2.30
CA LEU A 31 0.98 5.47 2.35
C LEU A 31 -0.31 4.74 2.66
N TRP A 32 -0.58 3.70 1.87
CA TRP A 32 -1.47 2.62 2.24
C TRP A 32 -0.63 1.37 2.52
N CYS A 33 -0.98 0.64 3.57
CA CYS A 33 -0.33 -0.61 3.95
C CYS A 33 -1.40 -1.65 4.28
N GLY A 34 -1.32 -2.83 3.67
CA GLY A 34 -2.24 -3.93 3.93
C GLY A 34 -1.57 -5.30 3.83
N ALA A 35 -2.15 -6.30 4.48
CA ALA A 35 -1.65 -7.68 4.39
C ALA A 35 -1.79 -8.21 2.95
N VAL A 36 -0.77 -8.93 2.47
CA VAL A 36 -0.78 -9.57 1.15
C VAL A 36 -0.82 -11.09 1.36
N PRO A 37 -1.68 -11.83 0.64
CA PRO A 37 -1.69 -13.29 0.70
C PRO A 37 -0.31 -13.86 0.33
N ASP A 38 0.13 -14.89 1.05
CA ASP A 38 1.47 -15.48 0.87
C ASP A 38 1.71 -16.07 -0.54
N ASP A 39 0.64 -16.30 -1.33
CA ASP A 39 0.71 -16.76 -2.72
C ASP A 39 1.21 -15.71 -3.73
N THR A 40 1.44 -14.46 -3.30
CA THR A 40 1.76 -13.33 -4.19
C THR A 40 3.28 -13.12 -4.41
N GLY A 41 4.13 -14.08 -4.05
CA GLY A 41 5.53 -13.80 -3.68
C GLY A 41 6.69 -14.42 -4.49
N GLU A 42 6.70 -14.41 -5.83
CA GLU A 42 7.93 -14.49 -6.67
C GLU A 42 7.77 -13.73 -8.02
N ASN A 43 7.45 -12.44 -8.01
CA ASN A 43 7.58 -11.64 -9.23
C ASN A 43 8.49 -10.44 -8.98
N GLU A 44 9.76 -10.65 -9.29
CA GLU A 44 10.75 -9.60 -9.48
C GLU A 44 10.21 -8.62 -10.54
N ALA A 45 10.15 -7.34 -10.18
CA ALA A 45 9.66 -6.31 -11.10
C ALA A 45 10.50 -6.32 -12.40
N PRO A 46 9.89 -6.36 -13.59
CA PRO A 46 10.66 -6.25 -14.82
C PRO A 46 11.36 -4.87 -14.88
N PRO A 47 12.60 -4.79 -15.40
CA PRO A 47 13.30 -3.53 -15.56
C PRO A 47 12.52 -2.58 -16.50
N PRO A 48 12.67 -1.25 -16.35
CA PRO A 48 11.98 -0.30 -17.21
C PRO A 48 12.48 -0.44 -18.65
N GLY A 49 11.64 -1.02 -19.51
CA GLY A 49 11.83 -1.03 -20.96
C GLY A 49 11.15 0.18 -21.58
N ASP A 50 11.96 1.05 -22.17
CA ASP A 50 11.51 2.14 -23.03
C ASP A 50 10.72 1.57 -24.21
N THR A 51 9.48 2.03 -24.40
CA THR A 51 8.75 1.88 -25.67
C THR A 51 8.02 3.18 -25.99
N ASP A 52 8.75 4.07 -26.66
CA ASP A 52 8.16 4.95 -27.66
C ASP A 52 7.68 4.06 -28.82
N THR A 53 6.37 4.05 -29.10
CA THR A 53 5.87 4.02 -30.48
C THR A 53 4.41 4.45 -30.55
N ASP A 54 4.20 5.63 -31.12
CA ASP A 54 2.95 6.03 -31.75
C ASP A 54 2.60 5.09 -32.91
N ALA A 55 1.35 4.65 -33.02
CA ALA A 55 0.72 4.37 -34.32
C ALA A 55 -0.82 4.33 -34.24
N HIS A 56 -1.39 5.25 -35.01
CA HIS A 56 -2.77 5.50 -35.40
C HIS A 56 -3.65 4.31 -35.87
N ALA A 57 -4.95 4.49 -35.59
CA ALA A 57 -6.11 4.39 -36.49
C ALA A 57 -6.71 3.04 -36.96
N ALA A 58 -7.96 2.84 -36.51
CA ALA A 58 -9.20 2.61 -37.28
C ALA A 58 -9.26 1.56 -38.40
N ALA A 59 -10.20 0.61 -38.25
CA ALA A 59 -11.11 0.17 -39.32
C ALA A 59 -12.35 -0.55 -38.75
N GLU A 60 -13.53 0.04 -38.99
CA GLU A 60 -14.84 -0.62 -38.91
C GLU A 60 -15.22 -1.22 -40.28
N ALA A 61 -15.86 -2.40 -40.27
CA ALA A 61 -16.85 -2.93 -41.23
C ALA A 61 -17.29 -4.31 -40.68
N GLY A 62 -18.53 -4.80 -40.64
CA GLY A 62 -19.81 -4.44 -41.27
C GLY A 62 -20.46 -5.70 -41.84
N ALA A 63 -21.66 -6.08 -41.34
CA ALA A 63 -22.65 -7.07 -41.85
C ALA A 63 -22.29 -8.58 -41.71
N GLU A 64 -23.18 -9.56 -41.50
CA GLU A 64 -24.66 -9.69 -41.46
C GLU A 64 -25.04 -11.05 -40.78
N ALA A 65 -26.29 -11.19 -40.35
CA ALA A 65 -26.80 -12.24 -39.47
C ALA A 65 -27.16 -13.58 -40.15
N ARG A 66 -27.03 -14.69 -39.38
CA ARG A 66 -27.92 -15.88 -39.44
C ARG A 66 -27.72 -16.78 -38.20
N ALA A 67 -28.81 -17.11 -37.52
CA ALA A 67 -28.93 -18.10 -36.43
C ALA A 67 -30.17 -18.99 -36.72
N PRO A 68 -30.48 -20.06 -35.95
CA PRO A 68 -29.70 -20.86 -34.99
C PRO A 68 -29.75 -22.38 -35.34
N THR A 69 -29.12 -23.27 -34.57
CA THR A 69 -29.71 -24.50 -33.94
C THR A 69 -28.61 -25.47 -33.43
N ASP A 70 -28.62 -25.65 -32.11
CA ASP A 70 -28.33 -26.84 -31.28
C ASP A 70 -26.93 -27.44 -30.96
N MET A 71 -26.76 -27.56 -29.64
CA MET A 71 -26.19 -28.66 -28.81
C MET A 71 -24.70 -28.64 -28.42
N ALA A 72 -24.47 -28.02 -27.25
CA ALA A 72 -23.81 -28.55 -26.03
C ALA A 72 -22.53 -29.40 -26.16
N GLY A 73 -21.44 -28.92 -25.52
CA GLY A 73 -20.28 -29.77 -25.20
C GLY A 73 -19.02 -29.04 -24.73
N ALA A 74 -19.04 -28.58 -23.47
CA ALA A 74 -17.91 -28.40 -22.55
C ALA A 74 -16.45 -28.22 -23.07
N ALA A 75 -15.94 -27.01 -22.81
CA ALA A 75 -14.86 -26.73 -21.85
C ALA A 75 -13.37 -26.80 -22.27
N THR A 76 -12.72 -25.67 -21.94
CA THR A 76 -11.35 -25.53 -21.41
C THR A 76 -10.23 -25.25 -22.42
N GLU A 77 -10.21 -24.01 -22.91
CA GLU A 77 -8.95 -23.31 -23.15
C GLU A 77 -8.31 -23.03 -21.77
N PRO A 78 -7.10 -23.54 -21.45
CA PRO A 78 -6.40 -23.12 -20.25
C PRO A 78 -5.76 -21.76 -20.55
N ALA A 79 -6.57 -20.70 -20.50
CA ALA A 79 -6.06 -19.36 -20.29
C ALA A 79 -5.45 -19.36 -18.87
N SER A 80 -4.17 -19.74 -18.77
CA SER A 80 -3.33 -19.48 -17.60
C SER A 80 -3.02 -17.98 -17.53
N GLU A 81 -4.07 -17.16 -17.52
CA GLU A 81 -4.03 -15.82 -17.01
C GLU A 81 -4.02 -16.00 -15.50
N ARG A 82 -2.81 -16.18 -14.93
CA ARG A 82 -2.61 -16.00 -13.50
C ARG A 82 -2.96 -14.55 -13.22
N ALA A 83 -4.24 -14.31 -12.96
CA ALA A 83 -4.75 -13.06 -12.45
C ALA A 83 -3.91 -12.79 -11.20
N CYS A 84 -2.95 -11.87 -11.34
CA CYS A 84 -2.19 -11.36 -10.22
C CYS A 84 -3.24 -10.74 -9.31
N ALA A 85 -3.67 -11.49 -8.28
CA ALA A 85 -4.76 -11.08 -7.42
C ALA A 85 -4.39 -9.70 -6.88
N ALA A 86 -5.13 -8.67 -7.30
CA ALA A 86 -4.89 -7.32 -6.83
C ALA A 86 -4.91 -7.37 -5.29
N PRO A 87 -3.98 -6.70 -4.61
CA PRO A 87 -3.94 -6.73 -3.15
C PRO A 87 -5.30 -6.32 -2.60
N ALA A 88 -6.01 -7.28 -2.01
CA ALA A 88 -7.34 -7.09 -1.48
C ALA A 88 -7.20 -6.44 -0.09
N GLY A 89 -7.24 -5.12 -0.04
CA GLY A 89 -7.25 -4.40 1.23
C GLY A 89 -8.10 -3.15 1.22
N ARG A 90 -8.52 -2.75 2.42
CA ARG A 90 -9.44 -1.65 2.66
C ARG A 90 -8.65 -0.38 2.92
N LEU A 91 -8.78 0.59 2.04
CA LEU A 91 -8.29 1.93 2.32
C LEU A 91 -9.20 2.59 3.37
N GLY A 92 -8.60 3.26 4.35
CA GLY A 92 -9.37 4.01 5.35
C GLY A 92 -9.88 3.22 6.56
N ARG A 93 -9.46 1.95 6.76
CA ARG A 93 -9.82 1.20 7.98
C ARG A 93 -9.27 1.86 9.24
N ASP A 94 -7.96 2.08 9.29
CA ASP A 94 -7.29 2.95 10.26
C ASP A 94 -6.51 3.99 9.45
N TRP A 95 -6.87 5.26 9.55
CA TRP A 95 -6.27 6.31 8.73
C TRP A 95 -6.00 7.56 9.54
N SER A 96 -4.73 7.95 9.55
CA SER A 96 -4.24 9.11 10.28
C SER A 96 -3.38 10.00 9.40
N VAL A 97 -3.30 11.26 9.79
CA VAL A 97 -2.34 12.23 9.23
C VAL A 97 -1.42 12.73 10.33
N ALA A 98 -0.14 12.86 10.03
CA ALA A 98 0.83 13.52 10.88
C ALA A 98 1.53 14.64 10.11
N MET A 99 1.89 15.70 10.81
CA MET A 99 2.60 16.85 10.26
C MET A 99 3.76 17.22 11.17
N THR A 100 4.92 17.47 10.56
CA THR A 100 6.06 18.04 11.27
C THR A 100 6.03 19.55 11.10
N LEU A 101 5.90 20.25 12.23
CA LEU A 101 5.89 21.71 12.27
C LEU A 101 7.34 22.22 12.20
N PRO A 102 7.65 23.16 11.29
CA PRO A 102 8.96 23.81 11.26
C PRO A 102 9.17 24.53 12.59
N ALA A 103 10.23 24.17 13.30
CA ALA A 103 10.53 24.83 14.56
C ALA A 103 11.30 26.13 14.30
N ALA A 104 10.65 27.26 14.58
CA ALA A 104 11.33 28.53 14.70
C ALA A 104 12.17 28.54 15.99
N GLY A 105 13.39 27.97 15.92
CA GLY A 105 14.39 28.03 17.01
C GLY A 105 14.27 26.97 18.13
N THR A 106 13.38 25.99 18.01
CA THR A 106 13.25 24.85 18.95
C THR A 106 13.37 23.51 18.19
N ARG A 107 13.23 22.36 18.86
CA ARG A 107 13.23 21.05 18.18
C ARG A 107 11.91 20.89 17.42
N ALA A 108 11.97 20.40 16.17
CA ALA A 108 10.77 20.14 15.35
C ALA A 108 9.77 19.28 16.14
N SER A 109 8.51 19.74 16.19
CA SER A 109 7.41 19.05 16.85
C SER A 109 6.57 18.35 15.80
N THR A 110 6.10 17.14 16.11
CA THR A 110 5.19 16.40 15.24
C THR A 110 3.84 16.28 15.91
N THR A 111 2.81 16.67 15.19
CA THR A 111 1.40 16.53 15.62
C THR A 111 0.67 15.64 14.62
N GLY A 112 -0.47 15.07 15.01
CA GLY A 112 -1.26 14.26 14.11
C GLY A 112 -2.71 14.14 14.54
N THR A 113 -3.54 13.62 13.65
CA THR A 113 -4.98 13.43 13.89
C THR A 113 -5.46 12.20 13.13
N CYS A 114 -6.35 11.42 13.75
CA CYS A 114 -7.07 10.34 13.07
C CYS A 114 -8.13 10.93 12.15
N LEU A 115 -8.08 10.58 10.87
CA LEU A 115 -9.09 10.96 9.88
C LEU A 115 -10.30 10.05 9.98
N TYR A 116 -10.07 8.76 10.21
CA TYR A 116 -11.10 7.75 10.47
C TYR A 116 -10.77 7.05 11.77
N ARG A 117 -11.63 7.22 12.78
CA ARG A 117 -11.48 6.60 14.09
C ARG A 117 -11.98 5.17 14.06
N VAL A 118 -11.17 4.27 14.60
CA VAL A 118 -11.48 2.86 14.82
C VAL A 118 -10.91 2.42 16.16
N ASP A 119 -11.49 1.37 16.73
CA ASP A 119 -10.95 0.80 17.96
C ASP A 119 -9.54 0.22 17.68
N GLY A 120 -8.56 0.73 18.42
CA GLY A 120 -7.17 0.31 18.33
C GLY A 120 -6.33 1.01 17.26
N GLU A 121 -6.31 2.35 17.33
CA GLU A 121 -5.59 3.25 16.44
C GLU A 121 -4.06 3.05 16.48
N ALA A 122 -3.54 2.28 15.52
CA ALA A 122 -2.10 2.08 15.35
C ALA A 122 -1.51 3.12 14.39
N ALA A 123 -2.30 3.61 13.44
CA ALA A 123 -1.82 4.51 12.40
C ALA A 123 -1.39 5.87 12.95
N LEU A 124 -2.10 6.45 13.93
CA LEU A 124 -1.73 7.76 14.48
C LEU A 124 -0.34 7.79 15.12
N PRO A 125 -0.05 6.96 16.14
CA PRO A 125 1.26 6.99 16.78
C PRO A 125 2.38 6.57 15.81
N MET A 126 2.08 5.70 14.84
CA MET A 126 3.03 5.30 13.80
C MET A 126 3.31 6.45 12.82
N ALA A 127 2.28 7.14 12.32
CA ALA A 127 2.41 8.28 11.42
C ALA A 127 3.22 9.41 12.06
N GLN A 128 2.99 9.69 13.36
CA GLN A 128 3.75 10.70 14.09
C GLN A 128 5.23 10.33 14.19
N ARG A 129 5.56 9.08 14.53
CA ARG A 129 6.97 8.63 14.58
C ARG A 129 7.62 8.65 13.21
N LEU A 130 6.92 8.21 12.17
CA LEU A 130 7.43 8.20 10.80
C LEU A 130 7.66 9.62 10.26
N ALA A 131 6.71 10.54 10.43
CA ALA A 131 6.86 11.94 10.03
C ALA A 131 8.05 12.60 10.76
N ALA A 132 8.14 12.41 12.08
CA ALA A 132 9.26 12.92 12.87
C ALA A 132 10.61 12.33 12.44
N ALA A 133 10.67 11.03 12.14
CA ALA A 133 11.91 10.34 11.79
C ALA A 133 12.40 10.66 10.37
N THR A 134 11.49 11.02 9.47
CA THR A 134 11.80 11.29 8.06
C THR A 134 11.84 12.79 7.74
N GLY A 135 11.29 13.65 8.61
CA GLY A 135 11.23 15.09 8.38
C GLY A 135 10.23 15.49 7.29
N LEU A 136 9.21 14.67 7.05
CA LEU A 136 8.14 14.99 6.11
C LEU A 136 7.23 16.07 6.70
N ALA A 137 6.92 17.11 5.93
CA ALA A 137 6.01 18.15 6.40
C ALA A 137 4.60 17.58 6.64
N GLN A 138 4.17 16.61 5.83
CA GLN A 138 2.90 15.91 6.01
C GLN A 138 2.96 14.44 5.55
N LEU A 139 2.43 13.54 6.38
CA LEU A 139 2.35 12.10 6.13
C LEU A 139 0.92 11.60 6.39
N TYR A 140 0.28 11.05 5.37
CA TYR A 140 -0.97 10.31 5.47
C TYR A 140 -0.66 8.82 5.54
N LEU A 141 -1.14 8.13 6.57
CA LEU A 141 -0.93 6.70 6.75
C LEU A 141 -2.28 6.01 6.91
N SER A 142 -2.60 5.12 5.97
CA SER A 142 -3.71 4.19 6.07
C SER A 142 -3.18 2.78 6.31
N LEU A 143 -3.64 2.16 7.39
CA LEU A 143 -3.31 0.79 7.77
C LEU A 143 -4.55 -0.10 7.64
N ASP A 144 -4.39 -1.22 6.93
CA ASP A 144 -5.33 -2.33 6.92
C ASP A 144 -4.66 -3.57 7.50
N LEU A 145 -4.59 -3.61 8.83
CA LEU A 145 -3.95 -4.69 9.57
C LEU A 145 -4.95 -5.81 9.87
N PRO A 146 -4.50 -7.08 9.86
CA PRO A 146 -5.28 -8.17 10.42
C PRO A 146 -5.69 -7.88 11.88
N PRO A 147 -6.88 -8.33 12.32
CA PRO A 147 -7.38 -8.04 13.68
C PRO A 147 -6.42 -8.40 14.81
N ALA A 148 -5.60 -9.44 14.65
CA ALA A 148 -4.59 -9.84 15.64
C ALA A 148 -3.50 -8.78 15.89
N LEU A 149 -3.22 -7.94 14.88
CA LEU A 149 -2.23 -6.86 14.98
C LEU A 149 -2.85 -5.51 15.32
N CYS A 150 -4.18 -5.43 15.46
CA CYS A 150 -4.85 -4.21 15.89
C CYS A 150 -4.62 -4.01 17.39
N VAL A 151 -4.13 -2.83 17.79
CA VAL A 151 -3.84 -2.50 19.20
C VAL A 151 -5.13 -2.08 19.90
N GLY A 152 -6.09 -2.99 20.03
CA GLY A 152 -7.42 -2.71 20.56
C GLY A 152 -7.62 -3.19 22.01
N GLY A 153 -7.96 -2.27 22.91
CA GLY A 153 -8.47 -2.60 24.26
C GLY A 153 -7.43 -2.57 25.39
N LEU A 154 -7.80 -3.14 26.54
CA LEU A 154 -6.96 -3.20 27.75
C LEU A 154 -5.96 -4.36 27.73
N VAL A 155 -6.02 -5.23 26.71
CA VAL A 155 -5.18 -6.42 26.63
C VAL A 155 -3.88 -6.05 25.92
N PRO A 156 -2.71 -6.26 26.56
CA PRO A 156 -1.44 -6.03 25.90
C PRO A 156 -1.29 -6.99 24.72
N LEU A 157 -0.76 -6.47 23.61
CA LEU A 157 -0.49 -7.24 22.41
C LEU A 157 0.54 -8.35 22.70
N ALA A 158 0.39 -9.51 22.06
CA ALA A 158 1.36 -10.59 22.24
C ALA A 158 2.76 -10.15 21.77
N PRO A 159 3.84 -10.70 22.36
CA PRO A 159 5.21 -10.27 22.02
C PRO A 159 5.60 -10.60 20.57
N GLU A 160 4.97 -11.57 19.93
CA GLU A 160 5.16 -11.84 18.50
C GLU A 160 4.51 -10.75 17.63
N ASP A 161 3.24 -10.46 17.88
CA ASP A 161 2.47 -9.40 17.20
C ASP A 161 3.15 -8.03 17.35
N ALA A 162 3.63 -7.71 18.55
CA ALA A 162 4.34 -6.45 18.81
C ALA A 162 5.65 -6.34 18.02
N ARG A 163 6.41 -7.44 17.90
CA ARG A 163 7.62 -7.50 17.07
C ARG A 163 7.29 -7.38 15.59
N ALA A 164 6.19 -7.97 15.14
CA ALA A 164 5.71 -7.85 13.77
C ALA A 164 5.33 -6.41 13.43
N LEU A 165 4.58 -5.73 14.30
CA LEU A 165 4.24 -4.31 14.14
C LEU A 165 5.47 -3.40 14.13
N GLN A 166 6.43 -3.65 15.02
CA GLN A 166 7.67 -2.89 15.06
C GLN A 166 8.48 -3.07 13.76
N ALA A 167 8.58 -4.31 13.26
CA ALA A 167 9.23 -4.60 11.98
C ALA A 167 8.50 -3.94 10.80
N LEU A 168 7.15 -3.93 10.83
CA LEU A 168 6.35 -3.24 9.83
C LEU A 168 6.66 -1.75 9.80
N GLU A 169 6.68 -1.09 10.97
CA GLU A 169 7.00 0.33 11.08
C GLU A 169 8.40 0.66 10.56
N LEU A 170 9.39 -0.19 10.86
CA LEU A 170 10.74 -0.04 10.31
C LEU A 170 10.75 -0.16 8.78
N GLY A 171 10.01 -1.11 8.21
CA GLY A 171 9.87 -1.24 6.77
C GLY A 171 9.17 -0.04 6.14
N LEU A 172 8.13 0.51 6.78
CA LEU A 172 7.47 1.74 6.32
C LEU A 172 8.40 2.95 6.38
N LYS A 173 9.25 3.04 7.41
CA LYS A 173 10.29 4.08 7.49
C LYS A 173 11.25 4.01 6.31
N ASP A 174 11.69 2.82 5.93
CA ASP A 174 12.57 2.62 4.77
C ASP A 174 11.86 3.01 3.46
N VAL A 175 10.57 2.68 3.32
CA VAL A 175 9.74 3.13 2.18
C VAL A 175 9.68 4.66 2.11
N CYS A 176 9.38 5.32 3.23
CA CYS A 176 9.35 6.79 3.29
C CYS A 176 10.70 7.39 2.89
N ALA A 177 11.82 6.89 3.42
CA ALA A 177 13.16 7.38 3.09
C ALA A 177 13.48 7.24 1.59
N ARG A 178 13.08 6.12 0.96
CA ARG A 178 13.25 5.91 -0.49
C ARG A 178 12.42 6.86 -1.36
N MET A 179 11.25 7.25 -0.87
CA MET A 179 10.29 8.09 -1.59
C MET A 179 10.46 9.59 -1.31
N GLN A 180 11.18 9.97 -0.25
CA GLN A 180 11.40 11.36 0.17
C GLN A 180 12.07 12.23 -0.91
N ARG A 181 12.93 11.67 -1.76
CA ARG A 181 13.52 12.42 -2.88
C ARG A 181 12.48 13.00 -3.86
N TYR A 182 11.25 12.48 -3.85
CA TYR A 182 10.17 12.96 -4.71
C TYR A 182 9.26 13.98 -4.03
N THR A 183 9.49 14.30 -2.75
CA THR A 183 8.71 15.31 -2.03
C THR A 183 9.30 16.71 -2.14
N HIS A 184 10.53 16.84 -2.61
CA HIS A 184 11.24 18.12 -2.79
C HIS A 184 11.35 18.56 -4.27
N ALA A 185 10.84 17.74 -5.19
CA ALA A 185 10.81 18.03 -6.64
C ALA A 185 9.58 18.86 -7.01
#